data_AF-A0A1Y2G036-F1
#
_entry.id   AF-A0A1Y2G036-F1
#
_cell.length_a   1.000
_cell.length_b   1.000
_cell.length_c   1.000
_cell.angle_alpha   90.00
_cell.angle_beta   90.00
_cell.angle_gamma   90.00
#
_symmetry.space_group_name_H-M   'P 1'
#
loop_
_entity.id
_entity.type
_entity.pdbx_description
1 polymer ?
#
loop_
_entity_poly.entity_id
_entity_poly.type
_entity_poly.pdbx_seq_one_letter_code
_entity_poly.pdbx_strand_id
1 'polypeptide(L)'
;MTGLLSKLSKGVQQAAGSAPSAYSASNPPAYIYKILPHHTVNPRYALPPVPIPASFEFPVSELDAADGFLHFSTTLQLAGTLNRFFADDKAVTLVKCDYPRLSGFKVVKWEQAGSGGVYPHLYAQLEGENVEDVKELVREERGEGAEKASWDGALEKAEAEGWLV
;
A
#
# COMPACT_ATOMS: atom_id res chain seq x y z
N MET A 1 40.05 -28.99 -46.86
CA MET A 1 40.56 -28.77 -45.49
C MET A 1 40.13 -27.37 -45.08
N THR A 2 39.00 -27.26 -44.36
CA THR A 2 38.95 -26.87 -42.93
C THR A 2 39.17 -25.36 -42.75
N GLY A 3 38.27 -24.53 -42.22
CA GLY A 3 37.00 -24.79 -41.55
C GLY A 3 36.21 -23.47 -41.37
N LEU A 4 34.92 -23.64 -41.14
CA LEU A 4 33.95 -22.62 -40.75
C LEU A 4 34.32 -22.09 -39.34
N LEU A 5 34.41 -20.77 -39.17
CA LEU A 5 34.40 -20.14 -37.84
C LEU A 5 33.18 -19.23 -37.72
N SER A 6 32.17 -19.76 -37.03
CA SER A 6 30.98 -19.04 -36.59
C SER A 6 31.38 -18.06 -35.48
N LYS A 7 31.02 -16.78 -35.64
CA LYS A 7 31.11 -15.80 -34.56
C LYS A 7 29.83 -15.91 -33.74
N LEU A 8 29.92 -16.56 -32.58
CA LEU A 8 28.89 -16.56 -31.54
C LEU A 8 28.77 -15.15 -30.97
N SER A 9 27.63 -14.50 -31.23
CA SER A 9 27.18 -13.32 -30.48
C SER A 9 26.80 -13.74 -29.07
N LYS A 10 27.54 -13.26 -28.05
CA LYS A 10 27.08 -13.32 -26.66
C LYS A 10 25.90 -12.38 -26.52
N GLY A 11 24.69 -12.92 -26.56
CA GLY A 11 23.49 -12.22 -26.14
C GLY A 11 23.61 -11.90 -24.66
N VAL A 12 23.57 -10.61 -24.33
CA VAL A 12 23.27 -10.15 -22.98
C VAL A 12 21.84 -10.58 -22.70
N GLN A 13 21.66 -11.59 -21.85
CA GLN A 13 20.37 -11.90 -21.27
C GLN A 13 20.01 -10.73 -20.36
N GLN A 14 19.15 -9.87 -20.90
CA GLN A 14 18.42 -8.89 -20.12
C GLN A 14 17.55 -9.70 -19.16
N ALA A 15 17.94 -9.73 -17.88
CA ALA A 15 17.07 -10.24 -16.84
C ALA A 15 15.81 -9.37 -16.87
N ALA A 16 14.70 -9.93 -17.35
CA ALA A 16 13.39 -9.35 -17.18
C ALA A 16 13.18 -9.21 -15.68
N GLY A 17 13.22 -7.97 -15.18
CA GLY A 17 12.84 -7.67 -13.80
C GLY A 17 11.45 -8.25 -13.59
N SER A 18 11.35 -9.23 -12.70
CA SER A 18 10.07 -9.82 -12.33
C SER A 18 9.20 -8.70 -11.80
N ALA A 19 8.01 -8.52 -12.37
CA ALA A 19 6.98 -7.71 -11.76
C ALA A 19 6.86 -8.13 -10.29
N PRO A 20 6.80 -7.18 -9.33
CA PRO A 20 6.77 -7.53 -7.94
C PRO A 20 5.54 -8.44 -7.71
N SER A 21 5.81 -9.63 -7.16
CA SER A 21 4.86 -10.75 -7.19
C SER A 21 3.51 -10.35 -6.62
N ALA A 22 2.45 -10.61 -7.38
CA ALA A 22 1.09 -10.61 -6.87
C ALA A 22 0.99 -11.49 -5.60
N TYR A 23 0.04 -11.17 -4.72
CA TYR A 23 -0.22 -11.90 -3.49
C TYR A 23 -0.16 -13.43 -3.69
N SER A 24 0.60 -14.11 -2.84
CA SER A 24 0.62 -15.58 -2.76
C SER A 24 0.16 -16.02 -1.38
N ALA A 25 -0.85 -16.88 -1.32
CA ALA A 25 -1.31 -17.45 -0.05
C ALA A 25 -0.22 -18.28 0.66
N SER A 26 0.79 -18.79 -0.07
CA SER A 26 1.92 -19.52 0.51
C SER A 26 2.99 -18.61 1.11
N ASN A 27 2.94 -17.31 0.84
CA ASN A 27 3.86 -16.32 1.39
C ASN A 27 3.08 -15.00 1.60
N PRO A 28 2.20 -14.95 2.62
CA PRO A 28 1.42 -13.75 2.90
C PRO A 28 2.33 -12.59 3.35
N PRO A 29 1.92 -11.33 3.15
CA PRO A 29 2.68 -10.20 3.64
C PRO A 29 2.67 -10.16 5.18
N ALA A 30 3.71 -9.59 5.77
CA ALA A 30 3.73 -9.30 7.21
C ALA A 30 2.74 -8.19 7.56
N TYR A 31 2.58 -7.19 6.67
CA TYR A 31 1.70 -6.06 6.89
C TYR A 31 0.78 -5.79 5.69
N ILE A 32 -0.39 -5.28 6.01
CA ILE A 32 -1.27 -4.59 5.05
C ILE A 32 -1.58 -3.20 5.57
N TYR A 33 -1.87 -2.28 4.66
CA TYR A 33 -1.93 -0.85 4.95
C TYR A 33 -3.30 -0.30 4.60
N LYS A 34 -3.90 0.44 5.55
CA LYS A 34 -5.08 1.27 5.28
C LYS A 34 -4.61 2.70 5.03
N ILE A 35 -5.16 3.34 4.01
CA ILE A 35 -4.96 4.76 3.73
C ILE A 35 -6.20 5.51 4.23
N LEU A 36 -5.98 6.54 5.04
CA LEU A 36 -7.01 7.47 5.50
C LEU A 36 -6.71 8.87 4.95
N PRO A 37 -7.73 9.63 4.53
CA PRO A 37 -7.57 11.06 4.28
C PRO A 37 -7.00 11.76 5.51
N HIS A 38 -6.24 12.83 5.29
CA HIS A 38 -5.67 13.59 6.39
C HIS A 38 -6.75 14.36 7.18
N HIS A 39 -6.53 14.52 8.48
CA HIS A 39 -7.48 15.17 9.39
C HIS A 39 -7.79 16.63 9.03
N THR A 40 -6.91 17.30 8.26
CA THR A 40 -7.15 18.66 7.76
C THR A 40 -8.22 18.72 6.66
N VAL A 41 -8.47 17.62 5.97
CA VAL A 41 -9.57 17.50 4.99
C VAL A 41 -10.88 17.24 5.71
N ASN A 42 -10.85 16.37 6.72
CA ASN A 42 -12.00 16.10 7.59
C ASN A 42 -11.54 15.68 8.99
N PRO A 43 -11.94 16.40 10.07
CA PRO A 43 -11.52 16.11 11.44
C PRO A 43 -11.86 14.70 11.93
N ARG A 44 -12.79 13.99 11.28
CA ARG A 44 -13.11 12.59 11.62
C ARG A 44 -11.94 11.63 11.46
N TYR A 45 -10.90 12.03 10.70
CA TYR A 45 -9.68 11.26 10.51
C TYR A 45 -8.58 11.61 11.52
N ALA A 46 -8.86 12.47 12.51
CA ALA A 46 -7.94 12.69 13.62
C ALA A 46 -7.78 11.41 14.43
N LEU A 47 -6.53 10.95 14.55
CA LEU A 47 -6.19 9.76 15.33
C LEU A 47 -5.85 10.14 16.77
N PRO A 48 -6.03 9.22 17.74
CA PRO A 48 -5.55 9.43 19.10
C PRO A 48 -4.01 9.44 19.14
N PRO A 49 -3.41 9.93 20.24
CA PRO A 49 -1.97 9.82 20.44
C PRO A 49 -1.49 8.36 20.37
N VAL A 50 -0.26 8.17 19.91
CA VAL A 50 0.42 6.86 19.91
C VAL A 50 0.92 6.54 21.33
N PRO A 51 0.78 5.31 21.85
CA PRO A 51 0.21 4.14 21.18
C PRO A 51 -1.31 4.25 21.01
N ILE A 52 -1.80 3.84 19.84
CA ILE A 52 -3.23 3.81 19.55
C ILE A 52 -3.91 2.87 20.57
N PRO A 53 -4.96 3.32 21.28
CA PRO A 53 -5.67 2.45 22.21
C PRO A 53 -6.21 1.21 21.51
N ALA A 54 -6.07 0.04 22.14
CA ALA A 54 -6.52 -1.24 21.60
C ALA A 54 -8.00 -1.23 21.14
N SER A 55 -8.85 -0.53 21.89
CA SER A 55 -10.28 -0.38 21.61
C SER A 55 -10.64 0.76 20.66
N PHE A 56 -9.67 1.49 20.11
CA PHE A 56 -9.95 2.57 19.17
C PHE A 56 -10.44 2.00 17.84
N GLU A 57 -11.58 2.46 17.37
CA GLU A 57 -12.14 2.07 16.07
C GLU A 57 -11.73 3.09 15.01
N PHE A 58 -11.04 2.62 13.97
CA PHE A 58 -10.64 3.48 12.87
C PHE A 58 -11.84 3.91 12.01
N PRO A 59 -11.82 5.14 11.47
CA PRO A 59 -12.92 5.65 10.66
C PRO A 59 -13.10 4.88 9.36
N VAL A 60 -14.35 4.55 9.05
CA VAL A 60 -14.76 3.92 7.79
C VAL A 60 -14.87 5.00 6.70
N SER A 61 -14.21 4.83 5.56
CA SER A 61 -14.35 5.76 4.43
C SER A 61 -15.72 5.62 3.76
N GLU A 62 -16.13 6.62 2.99
CA GLU A 62 -17.39 6.54 2.24
C GLU A 62 -17.38 5.38 1.23
N LEU A 63 -16.23 5.15 0.59
CA LEU A 63 -16.03 4.02 -0.32
C LEU A 63 -16.14 2.67 0.40
N ASP A 64 -15.49 2.54 1.57
CA ASP A 64 -15.59 1.31 2.36
C ASP A 64 -17.02 1.01 2.81
N ALA A 65 -17.76 2.04 3.21
CA ALA A 65 -19.16 1.91 3.62
C ALA A 65 -20.06 1.52 2.43
N ALA A 66 -19.80 2.07 1.25
CA ALA A 66 -20.54 1.75 0.02
C ALA A 66 -20.29 0.31 -0.44
N ASP A 67 -19.05 -0.16 -0.34
CA ASP A 67 -18.66 -1.51 -0.80
C ASP A 67 -18.85 -2.60 0.26
N GLY A 68 -19.00 -2.22 1.53
CA GLY A 68 -19.30 -3.13 2.65
C GLY A 68 -18.09 -3.83 3.25
N PHE A 69 -16.88 -3.37 2.96
CA PHE A 69 -15.61 -3.85 3.52
C PHE A 69 -14.57 -2.73 3.54
N LEU A 70 -13.56 -2.86 4.42
CA LEU A 70 -12.45 -1.92 4.45
C LEU A 70 -11.40 -2.30 3.40
N HIS A 71 -11.06 -1.36 2.52
CA HIS A 71 -10.01 -1.52 1.51
C HIS A 71 -8.62 -1.39 2.15
N PHE A 72 -7.77 -2.36 1.90
CA PHE A 72 -6.35 -2.33 2.25
C PHE A 72 -5.48 -2.47 1.01
N SER A 73 -4.19 -2.17 1.17
CA SER A 73 -3.15 -2.34 0.15
C SER A 73 -1.95 -3.05 0.75
N THR A 74 -1.21 -3.79 -0.06
CA THR A 74 0.18 -4.16 0.24
C THR A 74 1.11 -2.97 -0.04
N THR A 75 2.35 -3.05 0.42
CA THR A 75 3.41 -2.08 0.11
C THR A 75 3.50 -1.79 -1.39
N LEU A 76 3.47 -2.83 -2.22
CA LEU A 76 3.54 -2.75 -3.68
C LEU A 76 2.32 -2.06 -4.33
N GLN A 77 1.19 -2.03 -3.63
CA GLN A 77 -0.07 -1.48 -4.10
C GLN A 77 -0.28 -0.02 -3.66
N LEU A 78 0.47 0.46 -2.66
CA LEU A 78 0.29 1.79 -2.09
C LEU A 78 0.45 2.89 -3.14
N ALA A 79 1.50 2.85 -3.96
CA ALA A 79 1.74 3.88 -4.97
C ALA A 79 0.57 4.02 -5.95
N GLY A 80 0.08 2.89 -6.50
CA GLY A 80 -1.05 2.88 -7.42
C GLY A 80 -2.35 3.36 -6.75
N THR A 81 -2.58 2.97 -5.50
CA THR A 81 -3.79 3.35 -4.75
C THR A 81 -3.77 4.84 -4.40
N LEU A 82 -2.65 5.34 -3.88
CA LEU A 82 -2.47 6.76 -3.53
C LEU A 82 -2.60 7.66 -4.75
N ASN A 83 -1.91 7.33 -5.86
CA ASN A 83 -1.96 8.12 -7.09
C ASN A 83 -3.32 8.07 -7.79
N ARG A 84 -4.19 7.09 -7.47
CA ARG A 84 -5.53 6.98 -8.05
C ARG A 84 -6.60 7.69 -7.22
N PHE A 85 -6.59 7.48 -5.90
CA PHE A 85 -7.67 7.92 -5.01
C PHE A 85 -7.35 9.18 -4.21
N PHE A 86 -6.06 9.50 -4.04
CA PHE A 86 -5.57 10.60 -3.21
C PHE A 86 -4.70 11.57 -4.02
N ALA A 87 -4.95 11.66 -5.33
CA ALA A 87 -4.16 12.46 -6.27
C ALA A 87 -4.29 13.98 -6.06
N ASP A 88 -5.33 14.44 -5.37
CA ASP A 88 -5.53 15.86 -5.08
C ASP A 88 -5.21 16.20 -3.62
N ASP A 89 -4.95 15.18 -2.79
CA ASP A 89 -4.59 15.37 -1.38
C ASP A 89 -3.13 15.82 -1.23
N LYS A 90 -2.88 16.60 -0.18
CA LYS A 90 -1.52 17.04 0.21
C LYS A 90 -0.88 16.09 1.22
N ALA A 91 -1.71 15.43 2.02
CA ALA A 91 -1.28 14.51 3.04
C ALA A 91 -2.33 13.40 3.20
N VAL A 92 -1.87 12.26 3.70
CA VAL A 92 -2.70 11.12 4.11
C VAL A 92 -2.13 10.53 5.40
N THR A 93 -2.89 9.68 6.07
CA THR A 93 -2.37 8.83 7.14
C THR A 93 -2.38 7.38 6.69
N LEU A 94 -1.23 6.73 6.74
CA LEU A 94 -1.10 5.28 6.59
C LEU A 94 -1.25 4.61 7.95
N VAL A 95 -2.03 3.53 7.99
CA VAL A 95 -2.21 2.66 9.15
C VAL A 95 -1.60 1.31 8.83
N LYS A 96 -0.52 0.95 9.52
CA LYS A 96 0.21 -0.30 9.34
C LYS A 96 -0.39 -1.38 10.23
N CYS A 97 -0.95 -2.42 9.63
CA CYS A 97 -1.63 -3.50 10.35
C CYS A 97 -0.85 -4.81 10.22
N ASP A 98 -0.59 -5.48 11.35
CA ASP A 98 -0.01 -6.83 11.39
C ASP A 98 -1.01 -7.81 10.74
N TYR A 99 -0.67 -8.29 9.56
CA TYR A 99 -1.56 -9.15 8.78
C TYR A 99 -1.74 -10.53 9.41
N PRO A 100 -0.70 -11.28 9.86
CA PRO A 100 -0.88 -12.53 10.58
C PRO A 100 -1.82 -12.41 11.79
N ARG A 101 -1.69 -11.35 12.59
CA ARG A 101 -2.57 -11.10 13.75
C ARG A 101 -3.99 -10.81 13.30
N LEU A 102 -4.17 -9.84 12.39
CA LEU A 102 -5.49 -9.42 11.92
C LEU A 102 -6.25 -10.58 11.25
N SER A 103 -5.59 -11.33 10.36
CA SER A 103 -6.20 -12.46 9.65
C SER A 103 -6.44 -13.69 10.53
N GLY A 104 -5.77 -13.80 11.68
CA GLY A 104 -6.03 -14.85 12.68
C GLY A 104 -7.34 -14.67 13.44
N PHE A 105 -7.84 -13.43 13.56
CA PHE A 105 -9.05 -13.12 14.34
C PHE A 105 -10.19 -12.50 13.52
N LYS A 106 -9.91 -11.96 12.34
CA LYS A 106 -10.88 -11.27 11.48
C LYS A 106 -10.88 -11.84 10.07
N VAL A 107 -11.97 -11.62 9.34
CA VAL A 107 -12.12 -12.08 7.95
C VAL A 107 -11.44 -11.09 7.01
N VAL A 108 -10.26 -11.46 6.51
CA VAL A 108 -9.58 -10.77 5.41
C VAL A 108 -9.70 -11.62 4.14
N LYS A 109 -10.29 -11.07 3.09
CA LYS A 109 -10.37 -11.73 1.78
C LYS A 109 -9.43 -11.06 0.80
N TRP A 110 -8.83 -11.85 -0.07
CA TRP A 110 -7.98 -11.37 -1.15
C TRP A 110 -8.75 -11.45 -2.46
N GLU A 111 -9.22 -10.32 -2.95
CA GLU A 111 -10.19 -10.25 -4.04
C GLU A 111 -9.65 -9.42 -5.21
N GLN A 112 -10.06 -9.75 -6.43
CA GLN A 112 -9.65 -9.00 -7.61
C GLN A 112 -10.28 -7.61 -7.60
N ALA A 113 -9.45 -6.58 -7.73
CA ALA A 113 -9.93 -5.22 -7.93
C ALA A 113 -10.22 -4.97 -9.42
N GLY A 114 -11.21 -4.13 -9.72
CA GLY A 114 -11.53 -3.75 -11.11
C GLY A 114 -10.39 -3.02 -11.84
N SER A 115 -9.40 -2.52 -11.10
CA SER A 115 -8.15 -1.94 -11.62
C SER A 115 -7.13 -2.96 -12.11
N GLY A 116 -7.39 -4.26 -11.91
CA GLY A 116 -6.37 -5.29 -11.94
C GLY A 116 -5.64 -5.40 -10.60
N GLY A 117 -5.11 -6.60 -10.32
CA GLY A 117 -4.47 -6.95 -9.04
C GLY A 117 -5.43 -7.58 -8.03
N VAL A 118 -4.87 -8.17 -6.97
CA VAL A 118 -5.61 -8.82 -5.88
C VAL A 118 -5.33 -8.05 -4.59
N TYR A 119 -6.37 -7.50 -3.98
CA TYR A 119 -6.27 -6.61 -2.82
C TYR A 119 -6.86 -7.27 -1.57
N PRO A 120 -6.31 -6.98 -0.39
CA PRO A 120 -6.89 -7.40 0.88
C PRO A 120 -8.10 -6.53 1.24
N HIS A 121 -9.21 -7.17 1.54
CA HIS A 121 -10.45 -6.56 2.01
C HIS A 121 -10.81 -7.12 3.38
N LEU A 122 -10.94 -6.24 4.37
CA LEU A 122 -11.32 -6.62 5.72
C LEU A 122 -12.84 -6.49 5.89
N TYR A 123 -13.50 -7.60 6.19
CA TYR A 123 -14.94 -7.69 6.44
C TYR A 123 -15.25 -7.58 7.94
N ALA A 124 -14.67 -6.57 8.58
CA ALA A 124 -14.84 -6.26 9.99
C ALA A 124 -14.44 -4.79 10.25
N GLN A 125 -14.79 -4.29 11.43
CA GLN A 125 -14.23 -3.03 11.94
C GLN A 125 -12.71 -3.21 12.17
N LEU A 126 -11.92 -2.16 11.91
CA LEU A 126 -10.51 -2.11 12.27
C LEU A 126 -10.38 -1.49 13.66
N GLU A 127 -9.90 -2.28 14.62
CA GLU A 127 -9.57 -1.81 15.96
C GLU A 127 -8.05 -1.65 16.16
N GLY A 128 -7.65 -0.73 17.03
CA GLY A 128 -6.25 -0.42 17.35
C GLY A 128 -5.42 -1.61 17.82
N GLU A 129 -6.05 -2.64 18.38
CA GLU A 129 -5.39 -3.91 18.74
C GLU A 129 -4.73 -4.62 17.52
N ASN A 130 -5.14 -4.32 16.30
CA ASN A 130 -4.57 -4.88 15.07
C ASN A 130 -3.63 -3.91 14.33
N VAL A 131 -3.37 -2.74 14.91
CA VAL A 131 -2.53 -1.69 14.33
C VAL A 131 -1.19 -1.67 15.03
N GLU A 132 -0.12 -1.84 14.26
CA GLU A 132 1.25 -1.72 14.76
C GLU A 132 1.66 -0.26 14.91
N ASP A 133 1.41 0.54 13.88
CA ASP A 133 1.81 1.94 13.86
C ASP A 133 1.00 2.76 12.84
N VAL A 134 1.06 4.08 12.97
CA VAL A 134 0.44 5.03 12.04
C VAL A 134 1.47 6.07 11.61
N LYS A 135 1.45 6.45 10.33
CA LYS A 135 2.36 7.45 9.79
C LYS A 135 1.63 8.42 8.88
N GLU A 136 1.84 9.71 9.13
CA GLU A 136 1.45 10.75 8.19
C GLU A 136 2.42 10.77 7.01
N LEU A 137 1.89 10.72 5.80
CA LEU A 137 2.64 10.97 4.58
C LEU A 137 2.23 12.30 4.00
N VAL A 138 3.22 13.14 3.69
CA VAL A 138 3.03 14.39 2.97
C VAL A 138 3.52 14.19 1.55
N ARG A 139 2.65 14.46 0.57
CA ARG A 139 3.02 14.36 -0.84
C ARG A 139 4.01 15.46 -1.19
N GLU A 140 5.02 15.11 -1.96
CA GLU A 140 5.95 16.11 -2.48
C GLU A 140 5.24 17.09 -3.40
N GLU A 141 5.60 18.37 -3.28
CA GLU A 141 5.06 19.37 -4.18
C GLU A 141 5.52 19.08 -5.61
N ARG A 142 4.63 19.38 -6.57
CA ARG A 142 4.92 19.25 -7.99
C ARG A 142 6.11 20.15 -8.35
N GLY A 143 7.21 19.57 -8.82
CA GLY A 143 8.27 20.34 -9.47
C GLY A 143 7.76 21.02 -10.74
N GLU A 144 8.27 22.22 -11.07
CA GLU A 144 7.94 22.90 -12.32
C GLU A 144 8.15 21.96 -13.52
N GLY A 145 7.08 21.74 -14.30
CA GLY A 145 7.12 20.92 -15.52
C GLY A 145 6.76 19.43 -15.37
N ALA A 146 6.57 18.89 -14.16
CA ALA A 146 6.10 17.51 -13.99
C ALA A 146 4.66 17.35 -14.51
N GLU A 147 4.30 16.28 -15.22
CA GLU A 147 2.93 16.12 -15.74
C GLU A 147 1.89 15.92 -14.62
N LYS A 148 2.26 15.21 -13.54
CA LYS A 148 1.44 14.98 -12.34
C LYS A 148 2.32 14.91 -11.09
N ALA A 149 1.76 15.32 -9.95
CA ALA A 149 2.39 15.07 -8.65
C ALA A 149 2.23 13.59 -8.28
N SER A 150 3.28 12.98 -7.71
CA SER A 150 3.32 11.57 -7.34
C SER A 150 3.52 11.38 -5.84
N TRP A 151 3.01 10.27 -5.31
CA TRP A 151 3.25 9.82 -3.95
C TRP A 151 4.56 9.02 -3.77
N ASP A 152 5.26 8.70 -4.87
CA ASP A 152 6.43 7.80 -4.84
C ASP A 152 7.53 8.30 -3.88
N GLY A 153 7.90 9.58 -3.94
CA GLY A 153 8.93 10.14 -3.06
C GLY A 153 8.55 10.11 -1.56
N ALA A 154 7.25 10.18 -1.22
CA ALA A 154 6.80 10.03 0.16
C ALA A 154 6.89 8.56 0.64
N LEU A 155 6.58 7.61 -0.24
CA LEU A 155 6.71 6.18 0.04
C LEU A 155 8.17 5.75 0.16
N GLU A 156 9.04 6.22 -0.74
CA GLU A 156 10.49 5.97 -0.72
C GLU A 156 11.12 6.46 0.60
N LYS A 157 10.70 7.62 1.11
CA LYS A 157 11.13 8.09 2.44
C LYS A 157 10.67 7.17 3.56
N ALA A 158 9.40 6.75 3.54
CA ALA A 158 8.88 5.84 4.56
C ALA A 158 9.57 4.46 4.53
N GLU A 159 9.96 3.98 3.35
CA GLU A 159 10.78 2.77 3.16
C GLU A 159 12.22 2.96 3.64
N ALA A 160 12.86 4.09 3.29
CA ALA A 160 14.22 4.42 3.76
C ALA A 160 14.32 4.57 5.29
N GLU A 161 13.23 4.98 5.93
CA GLU A 161 13.10 5.02 7.40
C GLU A 161 12.82 3.63 8.02
N GLY A 162 12.65 2.59 7.20
CA GLY A 162 12.35 1.23 7.64
C GLY A 162 10.93 1.04 8.17
N TRP A 163 10.04 2.01 7.94
CA TRP A 163 8.65 1.94 8.40
C TRP A 163 7.78 1.12 7.46
N LEU A 164 7.97 1.34 6.16
CA LEU A 164 7.34 0.59 5.09
C LEU A 164 8.22 -0.61 4.72
N VAL A 165 7.64 -1.81 4.76
CA VAL A 165 8.34 -3.09 4.55
C VAL A 165 7.53 -4.06 3.69
#